data_AF-A0A5C8D7Y4-F1
#
_entry.id   AF-A0A5C8D7Y4-F1
#
_cell.length_a   1.000
_cell.length_b   1.000
_cell.length_c   1.000
_cell.angle_alpha   90.00
_cell.angle_beta   90.00
_cell.angle_gamma   90.00
#
_symmetry.space_group_name_H-M   'P 1'
#
loop_
_entity.id
_entity.type
_entity.pdbx_description
1 polymer ?
#
loop_
_entity_poly.entity_id
_entity_poly.type
_entity_poly.pdbx_seq_one_letter_code
_entity_poly.pdbx_strand_id
1 'polypeptide(L)'
;MNELNNTQPYQKQLDEIFCRSCGKPIKKEAEICPYCGVRQKADKKKKSKKKIFIIIVALIFISIVIGIIAGEENNNSSSSSNSNSKEDREARENSRIVEMKGALSELKDDYDEFNQTIFYSQKIFTAYRNANHFELNLAISTDYKLKSVSVNSCIVYKDTILGISELVFLYGTNTYKFNTGFQSFDAGLTPDWKYYSYFGKTLIFEEEKFINYLENFSKANTAKIQYRGLGGMRTERTLTKNEKLGLQDVIKAYKRIKEINKEYGI
;
A
#
# COMPACT_ATOMS: atom_id res chain seq x y z
N MET A 1 -19.52 -34.96 32.86
CA MET A 1 -18.41 -34.15 32.32
C MET A 1 -17.59 -35.05 31.42
N ASN A 2 -17.56 -34.77 30.12
CA ASN A 2 -16.59 -35.34 29.17
C ASN A 2 -16.75 -34.57 27.85
N GLU A 3 -16.01 -33.48 27.70
CA GLU A 3 -15.71 -32.93 26.37
C GLU A 3 -14.21 -33.08 26.14
N LEU A 4 -13.89 -34.09 25.33
CA LEU A 4 -12.56 -34.27 24.76
C LEU A 4 -12.33 -33.13 23.76
N ASN A 5 -11.44 -32.21 24.14
CA ASN A 5 -10.91 -31.18 23.28
C ASN A 5 -10.16 -31.81 22.10
N ASN A 6 -10.85 -31.94 20.97
CA ASN A 6 -10.26 -32.34 19.70
C ASN A 6 -9.77 -31.09 18.95
N THR A 7 -8.50 -30.74 19.14
CA THR A 7 -7.81 -29.63 18.44
C THR A 7 -7.34 -30.08 17.05
N GLN A 8 -8.26 -30.53 16.20
CA GLN A 8 -7.98 -30.76 14.78
C GLN A 8 -8.21 -29.45 13.99
N PRO A 9 -7.26 -29.03 13.13
CA PRO A 9 -7.42 -27.84 12.31
C PRO A 9 -8.56 -28.06 11.30
N TYR A 10 -9.60 -27.24 11.39
CA TYR A 10 -10.75 -27.31 10.48
C TYR A 10 -10.32 -27.03 9.04
N GLN A 11 -10.60 -27.97 8.14
CA GLN A 11 -10.37 -27.81 6.70
C GLN A 11 -11.63 -27.23 6.04
N LYS A 12 -11.48 -26.01 5.52
CA LYS A 12 -12.53 -25.25 4.86
C LYS A 12 -12.94 -25.86 3.52
N GLN A 13 -14.24 -25.99 3.28
CA GLN A 13 -14.80 -26.47 2.02
C GLN A 13 -14.80 -25.39 0.92
N LEU A 14 -14.95 -25.80 -0.33
CA LEU A 14 -14.88 -24.93 -1.51
C LEU A 14 -15.95 -23.82 -1.53
N ASP A 15 -17.11 -24.07 -0.92
CA ASP A 15 -18.26 -23.15 -0.88
C ASP A 15 -18.34 -22.34 0.42
N GLU A 16 -17.28 -22.35 1.22
CA GLU A 16 -17.24 -21.63 2.49
C GLU A 16 -16.36 -20.37 2.42
N ILE A 17 -16.58 -19.46 3.36
CA ILE A 17 -15.74 -18.33 3.77
C ILE A 17 -15.69 -18.28 5.29
N PHE A 18 -14.69 -17.62 5.85
CA PHE A 18 -14.69 -17.35 7.29
C PHE A 18 -15.46 -16.06 7.55
N CYS A 19 -16.32 -16.08 8.56
CA CYS A 19 -17.01 -14.88 9.02
C CYS A 19 -15.98 -13.82 9.43
N ARG A 20 -16.12 -12.59 8.89
CA ARG A 20 -15.20 -11.47 9.19
C ARG A 20 -15.20 -11.02 10.65
N SER A 21 -16.23 -11.41 11.42
CA SER A 21 -16.38 -11.06 12.83
C SER A 21 -15.95 -12.19 13.77
N CYS A 22 -16.47 -13.41 13.59
CA CYS A 22 -16.27 -14.49 14.56
C CYS A 22 -15.35 -15.61 14.07
N GLY A 23 -14.81 -15.53 12.85
CA GLY A 23 -13.85 -16.49 12.31
C GLY A 23 -14.42 -17.90 12.02
N LYS A 24 -15.69 -18.16 12.31
CA LYS A 24 -16.33 -19.45 12.01
C LYS A 24 -16.56 -19.60 10.49
N PRO A 25 -16.41 -20.81 9.95
CA PRO A 25 -16.72 -21.09 8.55
C PRO A 25 -18.23 -20.95 8.32
N ILE A 26 -18.59 -20.24 7.26
CA ILE A 26 -19.97 -20.00 6.81
C ILE A 26 -20.01 -20.16 5.29
N LYS A 27 -21.18 -20.37 4.70
CA LYS A 27 -21.31 -20.44 3.24
C LYS A 27 -20.96 -19.11 2.58
N LYS A 28 -20.38 -19.15 1.37
CA LYS A 28 -20.05 -17.96 0.56
C LYS A 28 -21.26 -17.07 0.30
N GLU A 29 -22.44 -17.68 0.17
CA GLU A 29 -23.70 -17.02 -0.09
C GLU A 29 -24.34 -16.43 1.18
N ALA A 30 -23.78 -16.71 2.37
CA ALA A 30 -24.34 -16.24 3.63
C ALA A 30 -24.17 -14.72 3.78
N GLU A 31 -25.25 -13.97 3.57
CA GLU A 31 -25.28 -12.54 3.83
C GLU A 31 -25.18 -12.21 5.32
N ILE A 32 -25.58 -13.12 6.20
CA ILE A 32 -25.53 -12.94 7.66
C ILE A 32 -24.89 -14.18 8.26
N CYS A 33 -23.92 -13.99 9.16
CA CYS A 33 -23.31 -15.10 9.88
C CYS A 33 -24.33 -15.73 10.84
N PRO A 34 -24.65 -17.04 10.73
CA PRO A 34 -25.60 -17.70 11.62
C PRO A 34 -25.07 -17.86 13.06
N TYR A 35 -23.77 -17.68 13.26
CA TYR A 35 -23.14 -17.84 14.58
C TYR A 35 -23.03 -16.55 15.38
N CYS A 36 -22.95 -15.37 14.73
CA CYS A 36 -22.76 -14.10 15.43
C CYS A 36 -23.67 -12.95 14.93
N GLY A 37 -24.49 -13.17 13.91
CA GLY A 37 -25.44 -12.19 13.40
C GLY A 37 -24.84 -11.06 12.56
N VAL A 38 -23.51 -11.00 12.39
CA VAL A 38 -22.87 -9.95 11.59
C VAL A 38 -23.08 -10.18 10.09
N ARG A 39 -23.48 -9.13 9.38
CA ARG A 39 -23.68 -9.11 7.93
C ARG A 39 -22.34 -9.20 7.18
N GLN A 40 -22.26 -10.08 6.19
CA GLN A 40 -21.12 -10.26 5.30
C GLN A 40 -21.33 -9.46 4.00
N LYS A 41 -20.30 -8.73 3.55
CA LYS A 41 -20.35 -8.01 2.26
C LYS A 41 -20.22 -9.03 1.12
N ALA A 42 -21.27 -9.23 0.33
CA ALA A 42 -21.24 -10.10 -0.84
C ALA A 42 -20.46 -9.45 -2.00
N ASP A 43 -19.46 -10.14 -2.53
CA ASP A 43 -18.74 -9.71 -3.73
C ASP A 43 -19.67 -9.81 -4.95
N LYS A 44 -20.28 -8.69 -5.35
CA LYS A 44 -21.00 -8.62 -6.62
C LYS A 44 -19.98 -8.75 -7.76
N LYS A 45 -19.99 -9.89 -8.46
CA LYS A 45 -19.24 -10.11 -9.72
C LYS A 45 -19.47 -8.92 -10.66
N LYS A 46 -18.46 -8.07 -10.88
CA LYS A 46 -18.50 -6.99 -11.87
C LYS A 46 -18.71 -7.60 -13.26
N LYS A 47 -19.90 -7.41 -13.86
CA LYS A 47 -20.14 -7.75 -15.27
C LYS A 47 -19.17 -6.92 -16.14
N SER A 48 -18.45 -7.58 -17.05
CA SER A 48 -17.43 -6.95 -17.89
C SER A 48 -18.08 -5.97 -18.88
N LYS A 49 -17.68 -4.70 -18.82
CA LYS A 49 -18.17 -3.61 -19.68
C LYS A 49 -17.51 -3.62 -21.08
N LYS A 50 -17.20 -4.78 -21.65
CA LYS A 50 -16.51 -4.87 -22.96
C LYS A 50 -17.35 -4.37 -24.14
N LYS A 51 -18.69 -4.43 -24.07
CA LYS A 51 -19.57 -3.99 -25.17
C LYS A 51 -19.75 -2.47 -25.30
N ILE A 52 -19.59 -1.70 -24.22
CA ILE A 52 -19.76 -0.23 -24.24
C ILE A 52 -18.54 0.46 -24.87
N PHE A 53 -17.34 -0.12 -24.72
CA PHE A 53 -16.11 0.45 -25.26
C PHE A 53 -16.07 0.47 -26.80
N ILE A 54 -16.66 -0.54 -27.45
CA ILE A 54 -16.69 -0.65 -28.92
C ILE A 54 -17.57 0.44 -29.56
N ILE A 55 -18.69 0.80 -28.91
CA ILE A 55 -19.62 1.82 -29.42
C ILE A 55 -19.01 3.22 -29.33
N ILE A 56 -18.27 3.52 -28.25
CA ILE A 56 -17.61 4.82 -28.06
C ILE A 56 -16.49 5.03 -29.08
N VAL A 57 -15.68 3.99 -29.36
CA VAL A 57 -14.60 4.08 -30.36
C VAL A 57 -15.15 4.27 -31.77
N ALA A 58 -16.27 3.63 -32.12
CA ALA A 58 -16.91 3.81 -33.42
C ALA A 58 -17.45 5.23 -33.64
N LEU A 59 -18.03 5.87 -32.60
CA LEU A 59 -18.54 7.25 -32.69
C LEU A 59 -17.43 8.30 -32.84
N ILE A 60 -16.28 8.08 -32.20
CA ILE A 60 -15.12 8.98 -32.30
C ILE A 60 -14.47 8.90 -33.69
N PHE A 61 -14.47 7.74 -34.33
CA PHE A 61 -13.97 7.61 -35.71
C PHE A 61 -14.87 8.31 -36.73
N ILE A 62 -16.18 8.36 -36.50
CA ILE A 62 -17.13 9.02 -37.41
C ILE A 62 -16.99 10.56 -37.35
N SER A 63 -16.70 11.14 -36.17
CA SER A 63 -16.52 12.59 -36.04
C SER A 63 -15.23 13.11 -36.67
N ILE A 64 -14.16 12.30 -36.70
CA ILE A 64 -12.88 12.67 -37.33
C ILE A 64 -13.01 12.69 -38.87
N VAL A 65 -13.83 11.81 -39.45
CA VAL A 65 -14.01 11.76 -40.91
C VAL A 65 -14.85 12.92 -41.45
N ILE A 66 -15.75 13.49 -40.64
CA ILE A 66 -16.59 14.65 -41.03
C ILE A 66 -15.80 15.97 -40.98
N GLY A 67 -14.79 16.08 -40.11
CA GLY A 67 -13.99 17.29 -39.93
C GLY A 67 -13.03 17.63 -41.08
N ILE A 68 -12.84 16.74 -42.06
CA ILE A 68 -11.85 16.93 -43.14
C ILE A 68 -12.44 17.70 -44.35
N ILE A 69 -13.77 17.91 -44.43
CA ILE A 69 -14.43 18.49 -45.63
C ILE A 69 -14.73 20.00 -45.51
N ALA A 70 -14.57 20.63 -44.34
CA ALA A 70 -14.82 22.07 -44.19
C ALA A 70 -13.53 22.81 -43.79
N GLY A 71 -12.93 23.52 -44.74
CA GLY A 71 -11.87 24.50 -44.48
C GLY A 71 -12.37 25.92 -44.77
N GLU A 72 -12.04 26.88 -43.89
CA GLU A 72 -11.92 28.30 -44.20
C GLU A 72 -10.96 28.97 -43.19
N GLU A 73 -10.01 29.76 -43.70
CA GLU A 73 -8.99 30.48 -42.94
C GLU A 73 -9.58 31.74 -42.28
N ASN A 74 -9.08 32.14 -41.10
CA ASN A 74 -8.93 33.56 -40.78
C ASN A 74 -7.90 33.84 -39.68
N ASN A 75 -7.12 34.89 -39.90
CA ASN A 75 -5.95 35.31 -39.14
C ASN A 75 -6.27 36.19 -37.92
N ASN A 76 -5.29 36.21 -37.01
CA ASN A 76 -4.98 37.25 -36.02
C ASN A 76 -5.98 37.51 -34.87
N SER A 77 -5.55 37.18 -33.66
CA SER A 77 -5.12 38.20 -32.70
C SER A 77 -4.59 37.53 -31.43
N SER A 78 -3.43 38.01 -30.99
CA SER A 78 -2.94 37.78 -29.64
C SER A 78 -3.99 38.25 -28.63
N SER A 79 -4.58 37.32 -27.89
CA SER A 79 -5.06 37.61 -26.55
C SER A 79 -4.59 36.48 -25.65
N SER A 80 -3.86 36.88 -24.60
CA SER A 80 -3.54 36.02 -23.46
C SER A 80 -4.86 35.74 -22.74
N SER A 81 -5.62 34.78 -23.24
CA SER A 81 -6.83 34.27 -22.59
C SER A 81 -6.41 33.16 -21.64
N ASN A 82 -6.15 33.55 -20.39
CA ASN A 82 -5.99 32.63 -19.28
C ASN A 82 -7.37 32.05 -18.89
N SER A 83 -7.95 31.25 -19.79
CA SER A 83 -9.17 30.50 -19.53
C SER A 83 -8.78 29.06 -19.26
N ASN A 84 -8.34 28.78 -18.03
CA ASN A 84 -8.33 27.40 -17.50
C ASN A 84 -9.79 26.96 -17.38
N SER A 85 -10.34 26.45 -18.49
CA SER A 85 -11.70 25.92 -18.53
C SER A 85 -11.81 24.75 -17.55
N LYS A 86 -13.03 24.49 -17.07
CA LYS A 86 -13.27 23.39 -16.14
C LYS A 86 -12.85 22.04 -16.75
N GLU A 87 -13.05 21.88 -18.06
CA GLU A 87 -12.69 20.69 -18.83
C GLU A 87 -11.16 20.50 -18.90
N ASP A 88 -10.39 21.57 -19.09
CA ASP A 88 -8.92 21.49 -19.10
C ASP A 88 -8.35 21.09 -17.74
N ARG A 89 -8.95 21.57 -16.65
CA ARG A 89 -8.54 21.20 -15.28
C ARG A 89 -8.84 19.72 -15.00
N GLU A 90 -10.02 19.24 -15.40
CA GLU A 90 -10.41 17.85 -15.23
C GLU A 90 -9.52 16.91 -16.07
N ALA A 91 -9.20 17.29 -17.32
CA ALA A 91 -8.29 16.53 -18.17
C ALA A 91 -6.87 16.47 -17.57
N ARG A 92 -6.36 17.59 -17.06
CA ARG A 92 -5.05 17.66 -16.39
C ARG A 92 -5.01 16.80 -15.13
N GLU A 93 -6.05 16.85 -14.30
CA GLU A 93 -6.15 16.03 -13.09
C GLU A 93 -6.25 14.53 -13.43
N ASN A 94 -7.03 14.17 -14.45
CA ASN A 94 -7.13 12.78 -14.90
C ASN A 94 -5.78 12.25 -15.41
N SER A 95 -5.01 13.06 -16.14
CA SER A 95 -3.66 12.70 -16.60
C SER A 95 -2.73 12.41 -15.42
N ARG A 96 -2.71 13.31 -14.42
CA ARG A 96 -1.95 13.15 -13.18
C ARG A 96 -2.29 11.84 -12.46
N ILE A 97 -3.57 11.52 -12.33
CA ILE A 97 -4.05 10.30 -11.67
C ILE A 97 -3.58 9.04 -12.42
N VAL A 98 -3.63 9.04 -13.76
CA VAL A 98 -3.17 7.92 -14.58
C VAL A 98 -1.68 7.66 -14.36
N GLU A 99 -0.87 8.71 -14.37
CA GLU A 99 0.57 8.61 -14.13
C GLU A 99 0.87 8.09 -12.72
N MET A 100 0.13 8.58 -11.72
CA MET A 100 0.32 8.13 -10.33
C MET A 100 0.01 6.65 -10.16
N LYS A 101 -1.07 6.16 -10.78
CA LYS A 101 -1.40 4.74 -10.81
C LYS A 101 -0.33 3.91 -11.53
N GLY A 102 0.25 4.46 -12.60
CA GLY A 102 1.38 3.85 -13.29
C GLY A 102 2.58 3.65 -12.36
N ALA A 103 2.95 4.69 -11.59
CA ALA A 103 4.05 4.63 -10.62
C ALA A 103 3.85 3.59 -9.51
N LEU A 104 2.59 3.35 -9.13
CA LEU A 104 2.20 2.47 -8.03
C LEU A 104 1.88 1.03 -8.46
N SER A 105 1.88 0.75 -9.77
CA SER A 105 1.44 -0.53 -10.34
C SER A 105 2.20 -1.76 -9.84
N GLU A 106 3.46 -1.58 -9.41
CA GLU A 106 4.30 -2.65 -8.87
C GLU A 106 4.12 -2.89 -7.37
N LEU A 107 3.37 -2.03 -6.68
CA LEU A 107 3.14 -2.14 -5.24
C LEU A 107 1.79 -2.79 -4.94
N LYS A 108 1.66 -3.35 -3.73
CA LYS A 108 0.39 -3.81 -3.18
C LYS A 108 -0.24 -2.64 -2.44
N ASP A 109 -1.53 -2.42 -2.61
CA ASP A 109 -2.29 -1.41 -1.90
C ASP A 109 -3.24 -2.00 -0.85
N ASP A 110 -3.47 -1.23 0.22
CA ASP A 110 -4.55 -1.44 1.17
C ASP A 110 -5.20 -0.10 1.53
N TYR A 111 -6.53 -0.09 1.66
CA TYR A 111 -7.29 1.14 1.87
C TYR A 111 -7.72 1.29 3.33
N ASP A 112 -7.27 2.39 3.95
CA ASP A 112 -7.72 2.82 5.26
C ASP A 112 -8.89 3.81 5.10
N GLU A 113 -10.10 3.32 5.41
CA GLU A 113 -11.34 4.08 5.34
C GLU A 113 -11.38 5.23 6.35
N PHE A 114 -10.75 5.06 7.53
CA PHE A 114 -10.76 6.07 8.59
C PHE A 114 -9.88 7.27 8.22
N ASN A 115 -8.66 7.00 7.75
CA ASN A 115 -7.72 8.04 7.34
C ASN A 115 -7.90 8.50 5.89
N GLN A 116 -8.83 7.91 5.14
CA GLN A 116 -9.02 8.10 3.70
C GLN A 116 -7.68 8.04 2.94
N THR A 117 -6.88 7.03 3.26
CA THR A 117 -5.50 6.88 2.81
C THR A 117 -5.28 5.49 2.26
N ILE A 118 -4.53 5.38 1.18
CA ILE A 118 -4.09 4.14 0.59
C ILE A 118 -2.64 3.92 1.02
N PHE A 119 -2.37 2.77 1.63
CA PHE A 119 -1.04 2.32 1.98
C PHE A 119 -0.50 1.41 0.89
N TYR A 120 0.65 1.79 0.32
CA TYR A 120 1.34 0.99 -0.68
C TYR A 120 2.58 0.35 -0.09
N SER A 121 2.72 -0.96 -0.28
CA SER A 121 3.84 -1.74 0.23
C SER A 121 4.37 -2.75 -0.78
N GLN A 122 5.50 -3.39 -0.46
CA GLN A 122 6.12 -4.35 -1.38
C GLN A 122 5.25 -5.60 -1.54
N LYS A 123 4.92 -5.97 -2.79
CA LYS A 123 4.17 -7.21 -3.10
C LYS A 123 4.87 -8.48 -2.61
N ILE A 124 6.20 -8.45 -2.60
CA ILE A 124 7.06 -9.63 -2.43
C ILE A 124 7.18 -10.04 -0.95
N PHE A 125 6.79 -9.17 0.00
CA PHE A 125 6.64 -9.57 1.40
C PHE A 125 5.35 -10.37 1.58
N THR A 126 5.49 -11.68 1.39
CA THR A 126 4.44 -12.64 1.71
C THR A 126 4.45 -12.93 3.21
N ALA A 127 3.27 -13.08 3.77
CA ALA A 127 3.04 -13.36 5.19
C ALA A 127 3.77 -14.64 5.63
N TYR A 128 4.90 -14.49 6.31
CA TYR A 128 5.57 -15.60 6.96
C TYR A 128 5.19 -15.63 8.44
N ARG A 129 4.64 -16.77 8.90
CA ARG A 129 4.76 -17.17 10.31
C ARG A 129 6.25 -17.44 10.56
N ASN A 130 6.83 -16.86 11.61
CA ASN A 130 8.25 -16.98 12.01
C ASN A 130 9.26 -16.09 11.25
N ALA A 131 8.87 -14.93 10.73
CA ALA A 131 9.79 -14.01 10.04
C ALA A 131 9.97 -12.67 10.75
N ASN A 132 11.19 -12.14 10.63
CA ASN A 132 11.54 -10.75 10.92
C ASN A 132 10.99 -9.87 9.79
N HIS A 133 9.85 -9.22 10.00
CA HIS A 133 9.21 -8.35 9.03
C HIS A 133 9.92 -7.00 8.98
N PHE A 134 10.18 -6.55 7.76
CA PHE A 134 10.68 -5.23 7.45
C PHE A 134 9.91 -4.75 6.22
N GLU A 135 9.28 -3.57 6.31
CA GLU A 135 8.44 -3.05 5.23
C GLU A 135 8.60 -1.55 5.15
N LEU A 136 8.75 -1.04 3.92
CA LEU A 136 8.73 0.39 3.64
C LEU A 136 7.39 0.69 2.95
N ASN A 137 6.62 1.60 3.53
CA ASN A 137 5.27 1.93 3.10
C ASN A 137 5.19 3.37 2.60
N LEU A 138 4.33 3.61 1.61
CA LEU A 138 3.90 4.93 1.17
C LEU A 138 2.44 5.14 1.58
N ALA A 139 2.16 6.22 2.31
CA ALA A 139 0.80 6.63 2.63
C ALA A 139 0.37 7.73 1.66
N ILE A 140 -0.68 7.49 0.89
CA ILE A 140 -1.17 8.39 -0.16
C ILE A 140 -2.66 8.64 0.07
N SER A 141 -3.09 9.90 0.17
CA SER A 141 -4.53 10.21 0.30
C SER A 141 -5.30 9.87 -0.97
N THR A 142 -6.63 9.80 -0.86
CA THR A 142 -7.53 9.51 -2.00
C THR A 142 -7.40 10.50 -3.18
N ASP A 143 -6.88 11.70 -2.93
CA ASP A 143 -6.51 12.73 -3.94
C ASP A 143 -5.05 12.61 -4.43
N TYR A 144 -4.40 11.46 -4.21
CA TYR A 144 -3.04 11.16 -4.65
C TYR A 144 -1.96 12.11 -4.12
N LYS A 145 -2.15 12.70 -2.93
CA LYS A 145 -1.10 13.44 -2.23
C LYS A 145 -0.32 12.52 -1.30
N LEU A 146 1.01 12.60 -1.38
CA LEU A 146 1.87 11.86 -0.47
C LEU A 146 1.71 12.44 0.95
N LYS A 147 1.41 11.56 1.90
CA LYS A 147 1.24 11.90 3.31
C LYS A 147 2.48 11.54 4.12
N SER A 148 3.03 10.37 3.88
CA SER A 148 4.23 9.91 4.58
C SER A 148 4.92 8.75 3.87
N VAL A 149 6.19 8.58 4.19
CA VAL A 149 6.96 7.35 3.97
C VAL A 149 7.27 6.79 5.34
N SER A 150 6.92 5.53 5.60
CA SER A 150 7.14 4.89 6.90
C SER A 150 7.84 3.56 6.77
N VAL A 151 8.60 3.21 7.80
CA VAL A 151 9.21 1.90 7.95
C VAL A 151 8.49 1.16 9.05
N ASN A 152 7.93 0.00 8.73
CA ASN A 152 7.33 -0.91 9.68
C ASN A 152 8.27 -2.09 9.91
N SER A 153 8.36 -2.53 11.17
CA SER A 153 9.11 -3.73 11.51
C SER A 153 8.46 -4.46 12.68
N CYS A 154 8.35 -5.77 12.59
CA CYS A 154 7.95 -6.63 13.70
C CYS A 154 8.65 -7.99 13.62
N ILE A 155 8.72 -8.71 14.73
CA ILE A 155 9.14 -10.11 14.75
C ILE A 155 7.91 -10.95 15.04
N VAL A 156 7.50 -11.80 14.10
CA VAL A 156 6.37 -12.72 14.30
C VAL A 156 6.92 -14.08 14.70
N TYR A 157 6.56 -14.60 15.86
CA TYR A 157 6.94 -15.93 16.33
C TYR A 157 5.69 -16.75 16.66
N LYS A 158 5.40 -17.77 15.84
CA LYS A 158 4.17 -18.59 15.88
C LYS A 158 2.90 -17.74 15.86
N ASP A 159 2.39 -17.42 17.05
CA ASP A 159 1.17 -16.64 17.29
C ASP A 159 1.46 -15.32 18.03
N THR A 160 2.71 -15.02 18.39
CA THR A 160 3.12 -13.80 19.09
C THR A 160 3.75 -12.80 18.13
N ILE A 161 3.37 -11.52 18.23
CA ILE A 161 4.03 -10.42 17.54
C ILE A 161 4.83 -9.63 18.56
N LEU A 162 6.16 -9.65 18.43
CA LEU A 162 7.06 -8.83 19.22
C LEU A 162 7.32 -7.51 18.49
N GLY A 163 6.90 -6.41 19.11
CA GLY A 163 7.29 -5.06 18.69
C GLY A 163 8.80 -4.85 18.86
N ILE A 164 9.43 -4.35 17.82
CA ILE A 164 10.84 -3.94 17.86
C ILE A 164 10.89 -2.54 18.48
N SER A 165 11.76 -2.31 19.47
CA SER A 165 11.91 -0.98 20.09
C SER A 165 12.87 -0.07 19.33
N GLU A 166 13.77 -0.66 18.56
CA GLU A 166 14.75 0.06 17.75
C GLU A 166 15.13 -0.78 16.52
N LEU A 167 15.01 -0.18 15.34
CA LEU A 167 15.46 -0.73 14.07
C LEU A 167 16.68 0.06 13.60
N VAL A 168 17.76 -0.64 13.26
CA VAL A 168 19.00 0.01 12.81
C VAL A 168 19.43 -0.53 11.44
N PHE A 169 19.67 0.37 10.50
CA PHE A 169 20.29 0.07 9.21
C PHE A 169 21.79 0.29 9.29
N LEU A 170 22.54 -0.70 8.82
CA LEU A 170 24.00 -0.69 8.82
C LEU A 170 24.49 -0.96 7.38
N TYR A 171 25.27 -0.03 6.83
CA TYR A 171 25.94 -0.21 5.54
C TYR A 171 27.24 0.62 5.47
N GLY A 172 28.37 -0.04 5.22
CA GLY A 172 29.68 0.60 5.26
C GLY A 172 29.98 1.15 6.66
N THR A 173 30.42 2.42 6.74
CA THR A 173 30.60 3.15 8.01
C THR A 173 29.35 3.93 8.44
N ASN A 174 28.30 3.96 7.62
CA ASN A 174 27.10 4.74 7.87
C ASN A 174 26.07 3.93 8.65
N THR A 175 25.47 4.57 9.66
CA THR A 175 24.45 3.97 10.51
C THR A 175 23.21 4.86 10.54
N TYR A 176 22.03 4.26 10.43
CA TYR A 176 20.76 4.96 10.54
C TYR A 176 19.86 4.25 11.54
N LYS A 177 19.35 4.98 12.54
CA LYS A 177 18.59 4.41 13.67
C LYS A 177 17.15 4.93 13.67
N PHE A 178 16.21 4.02 13.84
CA PHE A 178 14.78 4.28 13.94
C PHE A 178 14.30 3.78 15.29
N ASN A 179 13.70 4.67 16.07
CA ASN A 179 12.98 4.28 17.26
C ASN A 179 11.55 3.92 16.84
N THR A 180 11.34 2.65 16.54
CA THR A 180 10.00 2.11 16.29
C THR A 180 9.36 1.95 17.66
N GLY A 181 8.35 2.78 17.97
CA GLY A 181 7.64 2.69 19.24
C GLY A 181 7.17 1.26 19.52
N PHE A 182 7.28 0.83 20.78
CA PHE A 182 6.94 -0.53 21.18
C PHE A 182 5.45 -0.82 20.99
N GLN A 183 5.12 -1.95 20.36
CA GLN A 183 3.78 -2.54 20.39
C GLN A 183 3.93 -4.02 20.79
N SER A 184 3.63 -4.36 22.05
CA SER A 184 3.41 -5.76 22.44
C SER A 184 1.99 -6.13 22.08
N PHE A 185 1.82 -7.15 21.24
CA PHE A 185 0.53 -7.80 21.05
C PHE A 185 0.53 -9.07 21.88
N ASP A 186 -0.26 -9.08 22.95
CA ASP A 186 -0.53 -10.32 23.65
C ASP A 186 -1.52 -11.14 22.81
N ALA A 187 -1.08 -12.30 22.35
CA ALA A 187 -1.90 -13.23 21.58
C ALA A 187 -2.83 -14.07 22.49
N GLY A 188 -2.86 -13.78 23.79
CA GLY A 188 -3.70 -14.44 24.77
C GLY A 188 -5.06 -13.77 24.97
N LEU A 189 -6.11 -14.38 24.40
CA LEU A 189 -7.44 -14.53 25.01
C LEU A 189 -8.23 -13.29 25.48
N THR A 190 -8.19 -12.15 24.77
CA THR A 190 -9.31 -11.19 24.85
C THR A 190 -9.69 -10.65 23.45
N PRO A 191 -11.00 -10.51 23.12
CA PRO A 191 -11.45 -10.06 21.80
C PRO A 191 -11.20 -8.57 21.53
N ASP A 192 -10.75 -7.83 22.53
CA ASP A 192 -10.59 -6.39 22.47
C ASP A 192 -9.15 -6.08 22.09
N TRP A 193 -8.87 -6.06 20.78
CA TRP A 193 -7.63 -5.52 20.24
C TRP A 193 -7.57 -4.02 20.55
N LYS A 194 -7.10 -3.65 21.74
CA LYS A 194 -6.77 -2.27 22.06
C LYS A 194 -5.49 -1.90 21.33
N TYR A 195 -5.66 -1.32 20.14
CA TYR A 195 -4.61 -0.61 19.43
C TYR A 195 -4.07 0.50 20.33
N TYR A 196 -2.91 0.28 20.94
CA TYR A 196 -2.06 1.37 21.40
C TYR A 196 -1.06 1.65 20.29
N SER A 197 -1.53 2.33 19.24
CA SER A 197 -0.64 2.87 18.21
C SER A 197 0.11 4.06 18.80
N TYR A 198 1.23 3.80 19.47
CA TYR A 198 2.29 4.80 19.50
C TYR A 198 2.89 4.82 18.10
N PHE A 199 2.32 5.65 17.23
CA PHE A 199 3.02 6.05 16.01
C PHE A 199 4.35 6.62 16.48
N GLY A 200 5.42 5.85 16.26
CA GLY A 200 6.77 6.33 16.44
C GLY A 200 6.84 7.68 15.76
N LYS A 201 7.39 8.68 16.46
CA LYS A 201 7.51 10.05 15.96
C LYS A 201 7.79 10.01 14.47
N THR A 202 6.98 10.73 13.69
CA THR A 202 7.39 11.18 12.36
C THR A 202 8.71 11.90 12.57
N LEU A 203 9.82 11.17 12.43
CA LEU A 203 11.12 11.76 12.43
C LEU A 203 11.08 12.68 11.22
N ILE A 204 11.17 13.99 11.48
CA ILE A 204 11.32 15.00 10.45
C ILE A 204 12.67 14.70 9.81
N PHE A 205 12.66 13.78 8.85
CA PHE A 205 13.80 13.53 8.02
C PHE A 205 13.91 14.68 7.05
N GLU A 206 15.14 15.02 6.72
CA GLU A 206 15.41 15.43 5.35
C GLU A 206 15.06 14.23 4.46
N GLU A 207 13.80 14.17 4.03
CA GLU A 207 13.18 13.05 3.33
C GLU A 207 14.06 12.54 2.17
N GLU A 208 14.68 13.48 1.44
CA GLU A 208 15.63 13.15 0.38
C GLU A 208 16.90 12.44 0.87
N LYS A 209 17.48 12.88 1.99
CA LYS A 209 18.65 12.19 2.58
C LYS A 209 18.29 10.77 2.99
N PHE A 210 17.10 10.58 3.56
CA PHE A 210 16.62 9.25 3.94
C PHE A 210 16.41 8.34 2.72
N ILE A 211 15.73 8.83 1.69
CA ILE A 211 15.48 8.07 0.46
C ILE A 211 16.80 7.72 -0.25
N ASN A 212 17.76 8.66 -0.32
CA ASN A 212 19.08 8.39 -0.87
C ASN A 212 19.86 7.36 -0.04
N TYR A 213 19.72 7.40 1.29
CA TYR A 213 20.30 6.38 2.16
C TYR A 213 19.70 5.00 1.87
N LEU A 214 18.37 4.89 1.80
CA LEU A 214 17.68 3.63 1.50
C LEU A 214 18.06 3.09 0.12
N GLU A 215 18.24 3.96 -0.87
CA GLU A 215 18.68 3.56 -2.20
C GLU A 215 20.07 2.92 -2.14
N ASN A 216 21.04 3.57 -1.49
CA ASN A 216 22.38 3.04 -1.31
C ASN A 216 22.37 1.74 -0.50
N PHE A 217 21.57 1.71 0.58
CA PHE A 217 21.37 0.54 1.42
C PHE A 217 20.81 -0.65 0.62
N SER A 218 19.85 -0.43 -0.28
CA SER A 218 19.26 -1.49 -1.12
C SER A 218 20.27 -2.09 -2.12
N LYS A 219 21.23 -1.31 -2.59
CA LYS A 219 22.24 -1.73 -3.58
C LYS A 219 23.46 -2.39 -2.95
N ALA A 220 23.67 -2.17 -1.65
CA ALA A 220 24.85 -2.61 -0.95
C ALA A 220 24.87 -4.10 -0.63
N ASN A 221 26.02 -4.75 -0.83
CA ASN A 221 26.22 -6.15 -0.46
C ASN A 221 26.44 -6.35 1.05
N THR A 222 26.86 -5.30 1.76
CA THR A 222 27.10 -5.31 3.20
C THR A 222 25.93 -4.79 4.03
N ALA A 223 24.78 -4.48 3.39
CA ALA A 223 23.61 -3.96 4.07
C ALA A 223 23.02 -4.98 5.05
N LYS A 224 22.88 -4.55 6.31
CA LYS A 224 22.29 -5.33 7.39
C LYS A 224 21.16 -4.58 8.08
N ILE A 225 20.18 -5.34 8.54
CA ILE A 225 19.14 -4.89 9.47
C ILE A 225 19.50 -5.46 10.84
N GLN A 226 19.58 -4.58 11.84
CA GLN A 226 19.70 -4.95 13.24
C GLN A 226 18.36 -4.70 13.95
N TYR A 227 17.88 -5.72 14.63
CA TYR A 227 16.71 -5.69 15.49
C TYR A 227 17.15 -5.61 16.93
N ARG A 228 16.60 -4.65 17.69
CA ARG A 228 16.81 -4.57 19.13
C ARG A 228 15.51 -4.90 19.86
N GLY A 229 15.54 -6.01 20.61
CA GLY A 229 14.44 -6.44 21.48
C GLY A 229 14.56 -5.88 22.89
N LEU A 230 13.48 -6.04 23.66
CA LEU A 230 13.48 -5.82 25.11
C LEU A 230 14.58 -6.68 25.77
N GLY A 231 15.29 -6.10 26.74
CA GLY A 231 16.43 -6.77 27.39
C GLY A 231 17.77 -6.62 26.65
N GLY A 232 17.80 -5.87 25.55
CA GLY A 232 19.05 -5.53 24.85
C GLY A 232 19.55 -6.60 23.88
N MET A 233 18.77 -7.66 23.64
CA MET A 233 19.05 -8.64 22.59
C MET A 233 19.17 -7.94 21.23
N ARG A 234 20.24 -8.26 20.50
CA ARG A 234 20.51 -7.75 19.16
C ARG A 234 20.58 -8.91 18.18
N THR A 235 19.80 -8.83 17.12
CA THR A 235 19.90 -9.77 16.01
C THR A 235 20.17 -9.00 14.74
N GLU A 236 21.21 -9.38 14.01
CA GLU A 236 21.56 -8.81 12.72
C GLU A 236 21.32 -9.83 11.62
N ARG A 237 20.89 -9.34 10.46
CA ARG A 237 20.86 -10.13 9.23
C ARG A 237 21.14 -9.28 8.01
N THR A 238 21.74 -9.89 7.01
CA THR A 238 21.87 -9.29 5.68
C THR A 238 20.50 -9.23 5.00
N LEU A 239 20.30 -8.23 4.14
CA LEU A 239 19.12 -8.18 3.28
C LEU A 239 19.13 -9.32 2.28
N THR A 240 17.99 -9.99 2.16
CA THR A 240 17.70 -10.91 1.08
C THR A 240 17.61 -10.18 -0.26
N LYS A 241 17.73 -10.91 -1.37
CA LYS A 241 17.55 -10.35 -2.72
C LYS A 241 16.17 -9.72 -2.91
N ASN A 242 15.12 -10.37 -2.40
CA ASN A 242 13.75 -9.89 -2.52
C ASN A 242 13.50 -8.61 -1.71
N GLU A 243 14.12 -8.48 -0.54
CA GLU A 243 14.08 -7.24 0.26
C GLU A 243 14.74 -6.07 -0.45
N LYS A 244 15.89 -6.31 -1.08
CA LYS A 244 16.57 -5.29 -1.89
C LYS A 244 15.69 -4.84 -3.06
N LEU A 245 15.08 -5.78 -3.78
CA LEU A 245 14.17 -5.48 -4.89
C LEU A 245 12.93 -4.71 -4.41
N GLY A 246 12.28 -5.17 -3.34
CA GLY A 246 11.11 -4.49 -2.79
C GLY A 246 11.41 -3.07 -2.28
N LEU A 247 12.58 -2.85 -1.67
CA LEU A 247 13.05 -1.50 -1.34
C LEU A 247 13.19 -0.62 -2.59
N GLN A 248 13.79 -1.17 -3.64
CA GLN A 248 13.97 -0.45 -4.91
C GLN A 248 12.65 -0.10 -5.58
N ASP A 249 11.66 -1.00 -5.55
CA ASP A 249 10.33 -0.75 -6.12
C ASP A 249 9.63 0.40 -5.41
N VAL A 250 9.67 0.44 -4.07
CA VAL A 250 9.07 1.52 -3.30
C VAL A 250 9.81 2.85 -3.48
N ILE A 251 11.14 2.84 -3.51
CA ILE A 251 11.95 4.05 -3.76
C ILE A 251 11.66 4.59 -5.17
N LYS A 252 11.55 3.70 -6.16
CA LYS A 252 11.22 4.07 -7.55
C LYS A 252 9.84 4.72 -7.63
N ALA A 253 8.83 4.09 -7.01
CA ALA A 253 7.48 4.64 -6.96
C ALA A 253 7.46 6.01 -6.28
N TYR A 254 8.10 6.15 -5.12
CA TYR A 254 8.22 7.41 -4.39
C TYR A 254 8.84 8.52 -5.25
N LYS A 255 9.98 8.27 -5.90
CA LYS A 255 10.65 9.26 -6.75
C LYS A 255 9.74 9.71 -7.90
N ARG A 256 9.09 8.76 -8.58
CA ARG A 256 8.17 9.10 -9.68
C ARG A 256 6.97 9.91 -9.19
N ILE A 257 6.39 9.57 -8.05
CA ILE A 257 5.28 10.34 -7.45
C ILE A 257 5.71 11.77 -7.13
N LYS A 258 6.92 11.94 -6.58
CA LYS A 258 7.49 13.26 -6.28
C LYS A 258 7.69 14.09 -7.56
N GLU A 259 8.19 13.47 -8.63
CA GLU A 259 8.33 14.11 -9.94
C GLU A 259 6.97 14.53 -10.51
N ILE A 260 5.98 13.64 -10.49
CA ILE A 260 4.60 13.96 -10.93
C ILE A 260 4.05 15.13 -10.11
N ASN A 261 4.20 15.14 -8.78
CA ASN A 261 3.73 16.26 -7.97
C ASN A 261 4.37 17.59 -8.41
N LYS A 262 5.67 17.58 -8.69
CA LYS A 262 6.40 18.75 -9.20
C LYS A 262 5.91 19.18 -10.60
N GLU A 263 5.70 18.25 -11.53
CA GLU A 263 5.19 18.51 -12.90
C GLU A 263 3.80 19.17 -12.87
N TYR A 264 2.98 18.80 -11.88
CA TYR A 264 1.62 19.30 -11.73
C TYR A 264 1.47 20.45 -10.71
N GLY A 265 2.55 20.89 -10.06
CA GLY A 265 2.56 22.03 -9.13
C GLY A 265 1.88 21.77 -7.78
N ILE A 266 2.01 20.55 -7.26
CA ILE A 266 1.45 20.09 -5.97
C ILE A 266 2.55 19.97 -4.91
#